data_AF-A0AAW6TE82-F1
#
_entry.id   AF-A0AAW6TE82-F1
#
_cell.length_a   1.000
_cell.length_b   1.000
_cell.length_c   1.000
_cell.angle_alpha   90.00
_cell.angle_beta   90.00
_cell.angle_gamma   90.00
#
_symmetry.space_group_name_H-M   'P 1'
#
loop_
_entity.id
_entity.type
_entity.pdbx_description
1 polymer ?
#
loop_
_entity_poly.entity_id
_entity_poly.type
_entity_poly.pdbx_seq_one_letter_code
_entity_poly.pdbx_strand_id
1 'polypeptide(L)'
;MPLNSSFEYCDDLALTYPASISMSVKAFLSPLTLYPFQHPLLRFSKYATQFKRLQFFPIQFKPCLCGVISPKIAQSHVPAVPSHVQDLAQLANPSASLINRFIKPLKWLSASKKLAAVMGIGLPLAYVAAQVGVTDKVVNGNAINTLASPTSMVAAPKMATFDSILSQKQLRIAIVNGNTTYFAQDGFEHGFGYDVMRHYAKRLDVTMSTQVFATDGDAMAAVKTGKADIALTNGSDYQNATALSSLSLSCDKDYLSKQGLNEHVAIQLNPNDVKLNDDVKNFLCGGQSLTRNQHLAAFYSQTPLAEPFNQQHFADTMTRVLPIYEPSFKQTANKYRLDWELLVAMGYQESHLDAEATSPTGVRGIMMLTNATANAMGVDNRTDPTQSIQGGAKYLSQLQHEFAQVPASDRVWFTLAAYNMGPQAIKDIQQILEKRGIDGNNWAAVYQYLKVNSQSNSRYVQCLDYVTHIRSYLEALKLDKVNHRQLT
;
A
#
# COMPACT_ATOMS: atom_id res chain seq x y z
N MET A 1 44.95 6.46 33.74
CA MET A 1 45.13 5.74 35.03
C MET A 1 44.32 6.46 36.09
N PRO A 2 43.77 5.71 37.06
CA PRO A 2 42.33 5.73 37.35
C PRO A 2 42.00 6.45 38.66
N LEU A 3 40.71 6.67 38.95
CA LEU A 3 40.04 6.10 40.13
C LEU A 3 38.56 6.52 40.19
N ASN A 4 37.74 5.48 40.41
CA ASN A 4 36.39 5.53 40.95
C ASN A 4 36.33 6.37 42.24
N SER A 5 35.20 7.03 42.47
CA SER A 5 34.36 6.73 43.65
C SER A 5 33.10 7.60 43.68
N SER A 6 31.97 6.91 43.62
CA SER A 6 30.65 7.29 44.13
C SER A 6 30.66 7.89 45.54
N PHE A 7 29.83 8.90 45.78
CA PHE A 7 29.16 9.14 47.06
C PHE A 7 27.82 9.86 46.83
N GLU A 8 26.75 9.27 47.35
CA GLU A 8 25.44 9.88 47.57
C GLU A 8 25.52 10.89 48.72
N TYR A 9 24.79 12.00 48.59
CA TYR A 9 24.22 12.75 49.72
C TYR A 9 22.91 13.38 49.24
N CYS A 10 21.80 13.00 49.88
CA CYS A 10 20.57 13.78 49.90
C CYS A 10 20.61 14.60 51.18
N ASP A 11 20.40 15.91 51.08
CA ASP A 11 19.86 16.70 52.18
C ASP A 11 19.00 17.83 51.64
N ASP A 12 17.94 18.08 52.41
CA ASP A 12 16.83 18.99 52.22
C ASP A 12 17.23 20.43 51.87
N LEU A 13 16.40 21.10 51.04
CA LEU A 13 16.17 22.53 51.20
C LEU A 13 14.78 22.94 50.69
N ALA A 14 14.15 23.69 51.58
CA ALA A 14 12.75 24.04 51.65
C ALA A 14 12.29 25.05 50.59
N LEU A 15 11.00 24.94 50.26
CA LEU A 15 10.00 25.99 50.11
C LEU A 15 10.46 27.39 49.65
N THR A 16 9.93 27.82 48.50
CA THR A 16 9.28 29.14 48.38
C THR A 16 8.36 29.15 47.15
N TYR A 17 7.06 29.34 47.39
CA TYR A 17 6.08 29.80 46.39
C TYR A 17 6.18 31.34 46.26
N PRO A 18 5.70 31.92 45.14
CA PRO A 18 4.38 32.55 45.26
C PRO A 18 3.48 32.47 44.00
N ALA A 19 2.20 32.76 44.28
CA ALA A 19 1.19 33.43 43.45
C ALA A 19 0.33 32.62 42.47
N SER A 20 -0.84 32.30 43.03
CA SER A 20 -2.15 31.97 42.46
C SER A 20 -2.73 32.95 41.43
N ILE A 21 -3.45 32.41 40.44
CA ILE A 21 -4.67 33.02 39.85
C ILE A 21 -5.78 31.97 39.89
N SER A 22 -6.90 32.35 40.49
CA SER A 22 -8.14 31.59 40.69
C SER A 22 -9.17 31.96 39.63
N MET A 23 -9.89 30.98 39.07
CA MET A 23 -11.26 31.19 38.57
C MET A 23 -12.15 30.01 38.95
N SER A 24 -13.30 30.39 39.51
CA SER A 24 -14.30 29.58 40.20
C SER A 24 -15.32 28.95 39.24
N VAL A 25 -15.69 27.68 39.47
CA VAL A 25 -16.84 27.02 38.85
C VAL A 25 -18.05 27.20 39.77
N LYS A 26 -19.06 27.96 39.32
CA LYS A 26 -20.37 28.03 39.97
C LYS A 26 -21.28 26.95 39.38
N ALA A 27 -21.64 25.99 40.22
CA ALA A 27 -22.75 25.06 39.99
C ALA A 27 -24.08 25.75 40.36
N PHE A 28 -25.10 25.56 39.53
CA PHE A 28 -26.50 25.85 39.87
C PHE A 28 -27.29 24.54 39.81
N LEU A 29 -28.00 24.26 40.90
CA LEU A 29 -28.89 23.12 41.09
C LEU A 29 -30.36 23.57 41.06
N SER A 30 -31.21 22.62 40.61
CA SER A 30 -32.62 22.37 40.99
C SER A 30 -33.76 22.95 40.13
N PRO A 31 -34.99 22.34 40.10
CA PRO A 31 -35.36 20.93 40.42
C PRO A 31 -36.48 20.26 39.54
N LEU A 32 -36.61 18.92 39.71
CA LEU A 32 -37.83 18.04 39.66
C LEU A 32 -38.59 17.91 38.30
N THR A 33 -39.01 16.73 37.81
CA THR A 33 -39.84 15.67 38.42
C THR A 33 -39.71 14.30 37.70
N LEU A 34 -39.99 13.22 38.44
CA LEU A 34 -39.97 11.79 38.05
C LEU A 34 -41.34 11.22 37.60
N TYR A 35 -41.28 10.05 36.91
CA TYR A 35 -42.30 9.01 36.60
C TYR A 35 -43.00 9.02 35.21
N PRO A 36 -43.44 7.87 34.66
CA PRO A 36 -42.72 6.62 34.36
C PRO A 36 -42.88 6.13 32.89
N PHE A 37 -42.14 5.08 32.54
CA PHE A 37 -42.13 4.35 31.26
C PHE A 37 -43.45 3.62 30.92
N GLN A 38 -43.83 3.62 29.63
CA GLN A 38 -44.38 2.47 28.88
C GLN A 38 -44.08 2.65 27.36
N HIS A 39 -43.45 1.63 26.76
CA HIS A 39 -42.85 1.50 25.40
C HIS A 39 -43.89 1.24 24.26
N PRO A 40 -43.54 1.04 22.96
CA PRO A 40 -42.25 1.17 22.23
C PRO A 40 -42.34 1.91 20.87
N LEU A 41 -41.17 2.06 20.22
CA LEU A 41 -40.89 2.31 18.79
C LEU A 41 -40.33 3.70 18.43
N LEU A 42 -39.14 3.61 17.79
CA LEU A 42 -38.42 4.60 16.98
C LEU A 42 -37.26 5.37 17.64
N ARG A 43 -36.09 5.16 17.01
CA ARG A 43 -34.83 5.91 17.03
C ARG A 43 -33.83 5.60 18.17
N PHE A 44 -33.02 4.57 17.92
CA PHE A 44 -31.59 4.61 18.23
C PHE A 44 -30.79 4.37 16.94
N SER A 45 -30.51 5.44 16.22
CA SER A 45 -29.45 5.54 15.21
C SER A 45 -28.99 6.99 15.20
N LYS A 46 -28.21 7.31 16.22
CA LYS A 46 -27.39 8.51 16.41
C LYS A 46 -26.69 8.25 17.74
N TYR A 47 -25.37 8.41 17.79
CA TYR A 47 -24.49 8.11 18.93
C TYR A 47 -24.02 6.66 19.08
N ALA A 48 -23.31 6.15 18.07
CA ALA A 48 -22.38 5.04 18.27
C ALA A 48 -21.14 5.14 17.36
N THR A 49 -20.59 6.34 17.13
CA THR A 49 -19.24 6.50 16.55
C THR A 49 -18.69 7.89 16.82
N GLN A 50 -18.30 8.19 18.07
CA GLN A 50 -17.60 9.44 18.36
C GLN A 50 -16.84 9.41 19.69
N PHE A 51 -15.84 8.54 19.82
CA PHE A 51 -14.79 8.69 20.84
C PHE A 51 -13.47 8.09 20.35
N LYS A 52 -12.65 8.91 19.70
CA LYS A 52 -11.17 8.82 19.71
C LYS A 52 -10.57 10.20 19.38
N ARG A 53 -10.98 11.20 20.16
CA ARG A 53 -10.23 12.45 20.39
C ARG A 53 -10.48 12.88 21.83
N LEU A 54 -9.84 12.18 22.75
CA LEU A 54 -9.53 12.74 24.06
C LEU A 54 -8.08 12.40 24.39
N GLN A 55 -7.37 13.45 24.76
CA GLN A 55 -5.98 13.47 25.15
C GLN A 55 -5.81 12.69 26.46
N PHE A 56 -4.79 11.85 26.53
CA PHE A 56 -4.20 11.44 27.80
C PHE A 56 -2.75 11.92 27.82
N PHE A 57 -2.48 12.90 28.67
CA PHE A 57 -1.14 13.17 29.16
C PHE A 57 -0.72 11.98 30.03
N PRO A 58 0.42 11.31 29.79
CA PRO A 58 0.99 10.45 30.81
C PRO A 58 1.74 11.34 31.82
N ILE A 59 1.11 11.56 32.97
CA ILE A 59 1.84 11.89 34.20
C ILE A 59 2.65 10.62 34.53
N GLN A 60 3.97 10.70 34.41
CA GLN A 60 4.86 9.62 34.84
C GLN A 60 4.88 9.58 36.37
N PHE A 61 4.29 8.54 36.96
CA PHE A 61 4.70 8.09 38.29
C PHE A 61 5.86 7.09 38.12
N LYS A 62 7.05 7.46 38.62
CA LYS A 62 8.14 6.52 38.89
C LYS A 62 7.83 5.79 40.21
N PRO A 63 7.87 4.45 40.24
CA PRO A 63 8.19 3.72 41.46
C PRO A 63 9.61 3.14 41.34
N CYS A 64 10.44 3.46 42.33
CA CYS A 64 11.70 2.80 42.58
C CYS A 64 11.47 1.33 42.96
N LEU A 65 12.29 0.43 42.41
CA LEU A 65 12.41 -0.97 42.83
C LEU A 65 13.01 -1.04 44.24
N CYS A 66 12.37 -1.78 45.16
CA CYS A 66 13.03 -2.57 46.20
C CYS A 66 12.01 -3.47 46.93
N GLY A 67 12.38 -4.73 47.18
CA GLY A 67 11.87 -5.51 48.33
C GLY A 67 10.89 -6.65 48.03
N VAL A 68 11.41 -7.88 48.01
CA VAL A 68 10.68 -9.15 48.09
C VAL A 68 10.04 -9.33 49.47
N ILE A 69 8.71 -9.50 49.56
CA ILE A 69 8.03 -10.32 50.60
C ILE A 69 6.68 -10.85 50.03
N SER A 70 6.49 -12.17 50.01
CA SER A 70 5.21 -12.86 49.72
C SER A 70 4.18 -12.67 50.84
N PRO A 71 2.86 -12.64 50.54
CA PRO A 71 2.04 -13.73 51.09
C PRO A 71 0.87 -14.22 50.20
N LYS A 72 0.53 -15.49 50.48
CA LYS A 72 -0.62 -16.35 50.12
C LYS A 72 -1.90 -15.66 49.60
N ILE A 73 -2.46 -16.19 48.51
CA ILE A 73 -3.89 -16.08 48.16
C ILE A 73 -4.47 -17.49 47.99
N ALA A 74 -5.64 -17.67 48.59
CA ALA A 74 -6.42 -18.89 48.69
C ALA A 74 -6.99 -19.36 47.34
N GLN A 75 -6.99 -20.67 47.14
CA GLN A 75 -7.68 -21.38 46.06
C GLN A 75 -9.15 -21.57 46.44
N SER A 76 -10.08 -21.36 45.50
CA SER A 76 -11.43 -21.92 45.58
C SER A 76 -11.65 -22.92 44.44
N HIS A 77 -12.07 -24.11 44.82
CA HIS A 77 -12.41 -25.26 43.99
C HIS A 77 -13.87 -25.20 43.53
N VAL A 78 -14.15 -25.65 42.30
CA VAL A 78 -15.40 -26.36 41.93
C VAL A 78 -15.04 -27.42 40.85
N PRO A 79 -15.60 -28.66 40.91
CA PRO A 79 -14.97 -29.87 40.37
C PRO A 79 -15.46 -30.28 38.97
N ALA A 80 -14.84 -31.34 38.46
CA ALA A 80 -14.91 -31.83 37.09
C ALA A 80 -15.72 -33.15 36.92
N VAL A 81 -16.17 -33.40 35.66
CA VAL A 81 -16.32 -34.72 34.95
C VAL A 81 -17.59 -35.55 35.32
N PRO A 82 -18.22 -36.38 34.43
CA PRO A 82 -17.65 -37.11 33.28
C PRO A 82 -18.40 -37.16 31.93
N SER A 83 -17.66 -37.73 30.97
CA SER A 83 -17.93 -38.15 29.59
C SER A 83 -18.66 -39.49 29.40
N HIS A 84 -19.25 -39.65 28.19
CA HIS A 84 -19.54 -40.86 27.36
C HIS A 84 -21.02 -40.88 26.88
N VAL A 85 -21.50 -41.40 25.73
CA VAL A 85 -21.07 -41.94 24.40
C VAL A 85 -22.40 -42.28 23.62
N GLN A 86 -22.34 -42.55 22.31
CA GLN A 86 -23.36 -43.19 21.40
C GLN A 86 -24.28 -42.25 20.61
N ASP A 87 -24.03 -42.06 19.30
CA ASP A 87 -24.46 -42.89 18.14
C ASP A 87 -25.89 -42.57 17.69
N LEU A 88 -26.03 -42.06 16.45
CA LEU A 88 -26.78 -42.71 15.38
C LEU A 88 -26.75 -41.87 14.10
N ALA A 89 -26.62 -42.62 13.00
CA ALA A 89 -26.42 -42.16 11.64
C ALA A 89 -27.73 -41.79 10.94
N GLN A 90 -27.54 -41.37 9.68
CA GLN A 90 -28.38 -41.66 8.52
C GLN A 90 -29.46 -40.65 8.09
N LEU A 91 -29.34 -40.34 6.78
CA LEU A 91 -30.40 -40.14 5.80
C LEU A 91 -31.20 -38.84 5.90
N ALA A 92 -30.97 -37.92 4.96
CA ALA A 92 -31.76 -37.89 3.73
C ALA A 92 -31.55 -36.57 2.98
N ASN A 93 -31.08 -36.72 1.73
CA ASN A 93 -31.35 -35.78 0.64
C ASN A 93 -32.87 -35.74 0.39
N PRO A 94 -33.42 -34.65 -0.16
CA PRO A 94 -34.14 -34.87 -1.39
C PRO A 94 -33.81 -33.85 -2.48
N SER A 95 -33.51 -34.38 -3.65
CA SER A 95 -33.51 -33.68 -4.92
C SER A 95 -34.91 -33.67 -5.54
N ALA A 96 -35.16 -32.63 -6.33
CA ALA A 96 -36.03 -32.55 -7.53
C ALA A 96 -37.54 -32.32 -7.37
N SER A 97 -38.05 -31.23 -7.97
CA SER A 97 -38.64 -31.23 -9.33
C SER A 97 -39.69 -30.11 -9.55
N LEU A 98 -39.97 -29.83 -10.83
CA LEU A 98 -41.02 -28.99 -11.49
C LEU A 98 -40.46 -27.70 -12.12
N ILE A 99 -40.16 -27.59 -13.42
CA ILE A 99 -40.85 -27.87 -14.71
C ILE A 99 -41.98 -26.86 -15.08
N ASN A 100 -41.68 -26.09 -16.15
CA ASN A 100 -42.49 -25.43 -17.20
C ASN A 100 -43.54 -24.34 -16.89
N ARG A 101 -43.38 -23.20 -17.60
CA ARG A 101 -44.30 -22.55 -18.58
C ARG A 101 -43.86 -21.06 -18.73
N PHE A 102 -43.77 -20.38 -19.86
CA PHE A 102 -44.08 -20.63 -21.28
C PHE A 102 -43.28 -19.65 -22.15
N ILE A 103 -43.13 -20.01 -23.42
CA ILE A 103 -42.36 -19.39 -24.50
C ILE A 103 -43.25 -18.45 -25.38
N LYS A 104 -42.73 -17.24 -25.68
CA LYS A 104 -42.90 -16.38 -26.91
C LYS A 104 -44.25 -15.67 -27.20
N PRO A 105 -44.31 -14.67 -28.14
CA PRO A 105 -43.30 -14.27 -29.14
C PRO A 105 -42.98 -12.77 -29.33
N LEU A 106 -41.80 -12.55 -29.94
CA LEU A 106 -41.41 -11.37 -30.74
C LEU A 106 -42.42 -11.08 -31.88
N LYS A 107 -42.68 -9.79 -32.12
CA LYS A 107 -42.81 -9.20 -33.46
C LYS A 107 -42.36 -7.73 -33.40
N TRP A 108 -41.38 -7.33 -34.21
CA TRP A 108 -41.53 -6.34 -35.30
C TRP A 108 -40.16 -5.99 -35.91
N LEU A 109 -40.05 -6.22 -37.21
CA LEU A 109 -38.96 -5.82 -38.09
C LEU A 109 -39.61 -5.26 -39.37
N SER A 110 -39.30 -4.01 -39.70
CA SER A 110 -39.30 -3.44 -41.06
C SER A 110 -38.68 -2.03 -40.93
N ALA A 111 -37.46 -1.74 -41.40
CA ALA A 111 -36.91 -1.74 -42.76
C ALA A 111 -37.22 -0.45 -43.56
N SER A 112 -36.20 0.39 -43.75
CA SER A 112 -35.92 1.23 -44.94
C SER A 112 -34.60 2.01 -44.68
N LYS A 113 -33.42 1.70 -45.24
CA LYS A 113 -32.86 1.77 -46.62
C LYS A 113 -32.74 3.18 -47.26
N LYS A 114 -31.47 3.52 -47.59
CA LYS A 114 -30.91 4.52 -48.55
C LYS A 114 -30.83 5.98 -48.04
N LEU A 115 -29.81 6.82 -48.29
CA LEU A 115 -28.69 6.99 -49.26
C LEU A 115 -27.42 7.42 -48.48
N ALA A 116 -26.15 7.08 -48.78
CA ALA A 116 -25.31 7.17 -49.98
C ALA A 116 -24.78 8.58 -50.35
N ALA A 117 -23.44 8.60 -50.55
CA ALA A 117 -22.59 9.55 -51.30
C ALA A 117 -21.87 10.66 -50.49
N VAL A 118 -20.58 11.02 -50.70
CA VAL A 118 -19.42 10.56 -51.50
C VAL A 118 -18.25 11.54 -51.23
N MET A 119 -17.01 11.12 -51.55
CA MET A 119 -15.71 11.83 -51.63
C MET A 119 -14.79 11.54 -50.43
N GLY A 120 -13.74 10.72 -50.53
CA GLY A 120 -12.64 10.74 -51.52
C GLY A 120 -11.52 11.60 -50.91
N ILE A 121 -10.23 11.25 -50.82
CA ILE A 121 -9.28 10.48 -51.64
C ILE A 121 -8.09 10.18 -50.70
N GLY A 122 -7.50 8.98 -50.71
CA GLY A 122 -6.10 8.85 -51.14
C GLY A 122 -5.20 8.01 -50.22
N LEU A 123 -4.99 6.76 -50.60
CA LEU A 123 -3.76 5.95 -50.32
C LEU A 123 -2.61 6.48 -51.21
N PRO A 124 -1.32 6.27 -50.89
CA PRO A 124 -0.66 4.94 -50.87
C PRO A 124 0.43 4.84 -49.75
N LEU A 125 1.25 3.80 -49.50
CA LEU A 125 1.78 2.66 -50.26
C LEU A 125 2.34 1.61 -49.25
N ALA A 126 2.52 0.39 -49.75
CA ALA A 126 2.84 -0.87 -49.07
C ALA A 126 4.25 -0.99 -48.45
N TYR A 127 4.38 -1.86 -47.44
CA TYR A 127 5.64 -2.54 -47.13
C TYR A 127 5.45 -4.07 -47.25
N VAL A 128 6.29 -4.68 -48.08
CA VAL A 128 6.27 -6.08 -48.50
C VAL A 128 7.00 -6.94 -47.48
N ALA A 129 6.36 -8.02 -47.03
CA ALA A 129 7.01 -9.13 -46.35
C ALA A 129 7.55 -10.13 -47.39
N ALA A 130 8.86 -10.36 -47.39
CA ALA A 130 9.48 -11.38 -48.22
C ALA A 130 9.49 -12.72 -47.48
N GLN A 131 8.76 -13.69 -48.00
CA GLN A 131 9.02 -15.11 -47.78
C GLN A 131 9.74 -15.65 -49.02
N VAL A 132 10.91 -16.24 -48.83
CA VAL A 132 11.59 -17.03 -49.87
C VAL A 132 11.42 -18.50 -49.51
N GLY A 133 10.59 -19.18 -50.29
CA GLY A 133 10.57 -20.63 -50.38
C GLY A 133 11.76 -21.10 -51.23
N VAL A 134 12.45 -22.14 -50.75
CA VAL A 134 13.50 -22.84 -51.48
C VAL A 134 12.86 -24.03 -52.20
N THR A 135 13.00 -24.09 -53.52
CA THR A 135 12.72 -25.26 -54.34
C THR A 135 14.02 -25.88 -54.84
N ASP A 136 14.12 -27.20 -54.72
CA ASP A 136 15.24 -28.03 -55.16
C ASP A 136 15.57 -27.89 -56.65
N LYS A 137 16.87 -27.78 -56.95
CA LYS A 137 17.44 -28.25 -58.22
C LYS A 137 18.81 -28.89 -57.99
N VAL A 138 18.88 -30.17 -58.35
CA VAL A 138 20.08 -30.98 -58.49
C VAL A 138 20.85 -30.55 -59.74
N VAL A 139 22.14 -30.19 -59.59
CA VAL A 139 23.15 -30.27 -60.66
C VAL A 139 24.47 -30.79 -60.06
N ASN A 140 25.04 -31.74 -60.77
CA ASN A 140 26.21 -32.55 -60.49
C ASN A 140 27.52 -31.81 -60.87
N GLY A 141 28.62 -31.99 -60.11
CA GLY A 141 29.98 -31.68 -60.60
C GLY A 141 30.94 -30.97 -59.65
N ASN A 142 31.81 -31.76 -59.00
CA ASN A 142 33.21 -31.54 -58.62
C ASN A 142 33.68 -30.26 -57.86
N ALA A 143 34.15 -30.55 -56.64
CA ALA A 143 35.31 -29.97 -55.94
C ALA A 143 35.29 -28.48 -55.56
N ILE A 144 34.87 -28.16 -54.33
CA ILE A 144 35.36 -26.98 -53.59
C ILE A 144 35.41 -27.30 -52.08
N ASN A 145 36.55 -26.95 -51.47
CA ASN A 145 36.96 -27.13 -50.07
C ASN A 145 35.85 -26.94 -49.01
N THR A 146 35.83 -27.86 -48.05
CA THR A 146 35.13 -27.75 -46.76
C THR A 146 35.73 -26.59 -45.94
N LEU A 147 35.20 -25.38 -46.14
CA LEU A 147 35.31 -24.31 -45.16
C LEU A 147 34.24 -24.57 -44.08
N ALA A 148 34.63 -25.31 -43.05
CA ALA A 148 33.92 -25.29 -41.79
C ALA A 148 33.95 -23.84 -41.29
N SER A 149 32.81 -23.16 -41.38
CA SER A 149 32.63 -21.89 -40.70
C SER A 149 32.79 -22.17 -39.20
N PRO A 150 33.55 -21.35 -38.44
CA PRO A 150 33.54 -21.48 -37.01
C PRO A 150 32.13 -21.13 -36.56
N THR A 151 31.35 -22.15 -36.17
CA THR A 151 30.18 -21.95 -35.34
C THR A 151 30.68 -21.18 -34.14
N SER A 152 30.41 -19.87 -34.10
CA SER A 152 30.66 -19.08 -32.91
C SER A 152 29.84 -19.76 -31.83
N MET A 153 30.51 -20.47 -30.93
CA MET A 153 29.93 -20.90 -29.68
C MET A 153 29.49 -19.61 -28.99
N VAL A 154 28.22 -19.25 -29.13
CA VAL A 154 27.61 -18.27 -28.25
C VAL A 154 27.75 -18.91 -26.88
N ALA A 155 28.73 -18.44 -26.11
CA ALA A 155 28.92 -18.86 -24.74
C ALA A 155 27.55 -18.78 -24.05
N ALA A 156 27.14 -19.87 -23.39
CA ALA A 156 25.92 -19.85 -22.60
C ALA A 156 25.95 -18.59 -21.72
N PRO A 157 24.85 -17.81 -21.64
CA PRO A 157 24.85 -16.56 -20.89
C PRO A 157 25.31 -16.86 -19.46
N LYS A 158 26.51 -16.37 -19.13
CA LYS A 158 27.07 -16.52 -17.80
C LYS A 158 26.18 -15.71 -16.86
N MET A 159 25.76 -16.32 -15.74
CA MET A 159 25.03 -15.60 -14.70
C MET A 159 25.79 -14.31 -14.36
N ALA A 160 25.06 -13.19 -14.31
CA ALA A 160 25.66 -11.88 -14.08
C ALA A 160 26.40 -11.85 -12.74
N THR A 161 27.44 -11.02 -12.67
CA THR A 161 28.25 -10.83 -11.47
C THR A 161 28.05 -9.43 -10.90
N PHE A 162 28.33 -9.23 -9.61
CA PHE A 162 28.27 -7.94 -8.95
C PHE A 162 29.05 -6.85 -9.70
N ASP A 163 30.25 -7.19 -10.17
CA ASP A 163 31.10 -6.26 -10.93
C ASP A 163 30.47 -5.89 -12.30
N SER A 164 29.69 -6.79 -12.90
CA SER A 164 28.94 -6.50 -14.14
C SER A 164 27.79 -5.52 -13.90
N ILE A 165 27.05 -5.64 -12.79
CA ILE A 165 25.97 -4.71 -12.40
C ILE A 165 26.53 -3.29 -12.25
N LEU A 166 27.66 -3.16 -11.54
CA LEU A 166 28.30 -1.85 -11.30
C LEU A 166 28.86 -1.24 -12.59
N SER A 167 29.51 -2.03 -13.43
CA SER A 167 30.10 -1.55 -14.69
C SER A 167 29.03 -1.20 -15.74
N GLN A 168 27.93 -1.95 -15.80
CA GLN A 168 26.81 -1.67 -16.70
C GLN A 168 25.89 -0.56 -16.19
N LYS A 169 26.02 -0.14 -14.93
CA LYS A 169 25.14 0.83 -14.28
C LYS A 169 23.67 0.42 -14.33
N GLN A 170 23.40 -0.88 -14.28
CA GLN A 170 22.06 -1.44 -14.35
C GLN A 170 21.91 -2.69 -13.49
N LEU A 171 20.81 -2.76 -12.73
CA LEU A 171 20.35 -3.92 -11.98
C LEU A 171 19.05 -4.44 -12.60
N ARG A 172 19.07 -5.65 -13.15
CA ARG A 172 17.93 -6.32 -13.78
C ARG A 172 17.27 -7.26 -12.77
N ILE A 173 16.00 -7.01 -12.50
CA ILE A 173 15.23 -7.72 -11.47
C ILE A 173 14.10 -8.49 -12.15
N ALA A 174 14.12 -9.81 -12.01
CA ALA A 174 12.95 -10.64 -12.27
C ALA A 174 12.00 -10.54 -11.07
N ILE A 175 10.77 -10.09 -11.27
CA ILE A 175 9.84 -9.79 -10.17
C ILE A 175 8.52 -10.51 -10.36
N VAL A 176 7.99 -11.10 -9.29
CA VAL A 176 6.70 -11.79 -9.31
C VAL A 176 5.65 -10.91 -8.63
N ASN A 177 4.49 -10.78 -9.25
CA ASN A 177 3.37 -10.02 -8.68
C ASN A 177 2.94 -10.62 -7.35
N GLY A 178 2.64 -9.75 -6.38
CA GLY A 178 2.21 -10.14 -5.05
C GLY A 178 2.02 -8.93 -4.15
N ASN A 179 1.11 -9.03 -3.18
CA ASN A 179 0.76 -7.92 -2.29
C ASN A 179 1.95 -7.40 -1.46
N THR A 180 3.02 -8.19 -1.32
CA THR A 180 4.25 -7.82 -0.61
C THR A 180 5.43 -7.59 -1.55
N THR A 181 5.58 -8.39 -2.61
CA THR A 181 6.69 -8.25 -3.57
C THR A 181 6.51 -7.03 -4.45
N TYR A 182 5.48 -7.05 -5.30
CA TYR A 182 5.26 -6.10 -6.38
C TYR A 182 3.79 -6.06 -6.75
N PHE A 183 3.22 -4.87 -6.65
CA PHE A 183 1.89 -4.54 -7.08
C PHE A 183 2.00 -3.69 -8.33
N ALA A 184 1.42 -4.16 -9.44
CA ALA A 184 1.33 -3.41 -10.69
C ALA A 184 -0.06 -3.61 -11.29
N GLN A 185 -0.89 -2.58 -11.20
CA GLN A 185 -2.24 -2.58 -11.79
C GLN A 185 -2.58 -1.21 -12.35
N ASP A 186 -3.09 -1.16 -13.59
CA ASP A 186 -3.52 0.06 -14.26
C ASP A 186 -2.47 1.20 -14.18
N GLY A 187 -1.19 0.87 -14.39
CA GLY A 187 -0.06 1.83 -14.36
C GLY A 187 0.37 2.28 -12.96
N PHE A 188 -0.25 1.75 -11.90
CA PHE A 188 0.14 1.98 -10.51
C PHE A 188 1.08 0.86 -10.05
N GLU A 189 2.36 1.19 -9.94
CA GLU A 189 3.45 0.26 -9.62
C GLU A 189 4.11 0.62 -8.29
N HIS A 190 4.06 -0.30 -7.33
CA HIS A 190 4.73 -0.19 -6.04
C HIS A 190 4.84 -1.57 -5.38
N GLY A 191 5.23 -1.64 -4.11
CA GLY A 191 5.36 -2.90 -3.38
C GLY A 191 6.51 -2.83 -2.39
N PHE A 192 6.38 -3.51 -1.25
CA PHE A 192 7.43 -3.50 -0.24
C PHE A 192 8.75 -3.99 -0.81
N GLY A 193 8.75 -5.15 -1.49
CA GLY A 193 9.95 -5.68 -2.11
C GLY A 193 10.48 -4.85 -3.27
N TYR A 194 9.59 -4.36 -4.14
CA TYR A 194 9.96 -3.43 -5.21
C TYR A 194 10.66 -2.18 -4.69
N ASP A 195 10.11 -1.55 -3.64
CA ASP A 195 10.71 -0.36 -3.06
C ASP A 195 12.02 -0.68 -2.35
N VAL A 196 12.12 -1.78 -1.59
CA VAL A 196 13.41 -2.21 -1.01
C VAL A 196 14.47 -2.34 -2.10
N MET A 197 14.11 -2.88 -3.27
CA MET A 197 15.04 -2.99 -4.39
C MET A 197 15.35 -1.66 -5.08
N ARG A 198 14.40 -0.72 -5.18
CA ARG A 198 14.70 0.65 -5.64
C ARG A 198 15.75 1.32 -4.77
N HIS A 199 15.66 1.15 -3.45
CA HIS A 199 16.65 1.67 -2.51
C HIS A 199 18.01 0.99 -2.66
N TYR A 200 18.02 -0.32 -2.88
CA TYR A 200 19.25 -1.06 -3.13
C TYR A 200 19.95 -0.57 -4.41
N ALA A 201 19.21 -0.45 -5.52
CA ALA A 201 19.74 0.07 -6.78
C ALA A 201 20.27 1.51 -6.64
N LYS A 202 19.55 2.36 -5.91
CA LYS A 202 19.99 3.74 -5.61
C LYS A 202 21.29 3.76 -4.80
N ARG A 203 21.45 2.88 -3.80
CA ARG A 203 22.70 2.77 -3.01
C ARG A 203 23.89 2.35 -3.87
N LEU A 204 23.65 1.46 -4.85
CA LEU A 204 24.67 1.04 -5.81
C LEU A 204 24.96 2.09 -6.90
N ASP A 205 24.17 3.16 -6.97
CA ASP A 205 24.20 4.14 -8.07
C ASP A 205 24.04 3.46 -9.45
N VAL A 206 23.01 2.61 -9.56
CA VAL A 206 22.62 1.93 -10.80
C VAL A 206 21.15 2.15 -11.12
N THR A 207 20.82 2.03 -12.41
CA THR A 207 19.43 2.02 -12.87
C THR A 207 18.78 0.68 -12.57
N MET A 208 17.50 0.68 -12.17
CA MET A 208 16.75 -0.56 -11.95
C MET A 208 15.88 -0.87 -13.17
N SER A 209 15.97 -2.09 -13.70
CA SER A 209 15.10 -2.60 -14.76
C SER A 209 14.30 -3.78 -14.23
N THR A 210 12.98 -3.70 -14.26
CA THR A 210 12.09 -4.78 -13.83
C THR A 210 11.58 -5.59 -15.01
N GLN A 211 11.47 -6.91 -14.79
CA GLN A 211 10.80 -7.83 -15.70
C GLN A 211 9.82 -8.65 -14.88
N VAL A 212 8.53 -8.51 -15.18
CA VAL A 212 7.46 -9.17 -14.42
C VAL A 212 7.27 -10.60 -14.93
N PHE A 213 7.22 -11.56 -14.00
CA PHE A 213 7.00 -12.97 -14.28
C PHE A 213 5.74 -13.47 -13.56
N ALA A 214 5.10 -14.49 -14.15
CA ALA A 214 3.87 -15.06 -13.62
C ALA A 214 4.10 -15.96 -12.40
N THR A 215 5.26 -16.64 -12.34
CA THR A 215 5.58 -17.60 -11.28
C THR A 215 6.98 -17.37 -10.71
N ASP A 216 7.18 -17.81 -9.47
CA ASP A 216 8.50 -17.82 -8.82
C ASP A 216 9.50 -18.66 -9.64
N GLY A 217 9.07 -19.80 -10.20
CA GLY A 217 9.89 -20.67 -11.05
C GLY A 217 10.45 -19.95 -12.28
N ASP A 218 9.61 -19.21 -13.00
CA ASP A 218 10.03 -18.46 -14.20
C ASP A 218 11.00 -17.32 -13.85
N ALA A 219 10.74 -16.61 -12.74
CA ALA A 219 11.62 -15.54 -12.26
C ALA A 219 13.00 -16.10 -11.86
N MET A 220 13.04 -17.24 -11.18
CA MET A 220 14.28 -17.95 -10.84
C MET A 220 15.02 -18.45 -12.09
N ALA A 221 14.29 -18.96 -13.09
CA ALA A 221 14.88 -19.38 -14.37
C ALA A 221 15.54 -18.19 -15.10
N ALA A 222 14.98 -16.99 -15.00
CA ALA A 222 15.58 -15.79 -15.56
C ALA A 222 16.94 -15.46 -14.93
N VAL A 223 17.13 -15.71 -13.63
CA VAL A 223 18.44 -15.57 -12.96
C VAL A 223 19.41 -16.66 -13.42
N LYS A 224 18.96 -17.92 -13.47
CA LYS A 224 19.77 -19.07 -13.92
C LYS A 224 20.30 -18.89 -15.36
N THR A 225 19.49 -18.27 -16.22
CA THR A 225 19.83 -18.01 -17.63
C THR A 225 20.53 -16.66 -17.85
N GLY A 226 20.82 -15.89 -16.80
CA GLY A 226 21.45 -14.57 -16.91
C GLY A 226 20.58 -13.49 -17.54
N LYS A 227 19.27 -13.74 -17.73
CA LYS A 227 18.27 -12.76 -18.20
C LYS A 227 17.99 -11.68 -17.14
N ALA A 228 18.08 -12.06 -15.86
CA ALA A 228 18.02 -11.16 -14.71
C ALA A 228 19.24 -11.38 -13.80
N ASP A 229 19.59 -10.37 -13.02
CA ASP A 229 20.68 -10.45 -12.05
C ASP A 229 20.21 -11.07 -10.73
N ILE A 230 18.98 -10.73 -10.34
CA ILE A 230 18.31 -11.23 -9.14
C ILE A 230 16.83 -11.54 -9.45
N ALA A 231 16.20 -12.37 -8.63
CA ALA A 231 14.75 -12.53 -8.63
C ALA A 231 14.13 -12.12 -7.29
N LEU A 232 13.01 -11.41 -7.30
CA LEU A 232 12.18 -11.15 -6.13
C LEU A 232 10.93 -12.03 -6.20
N THR A 233 10.87 -13.02 -5.30
CA THR A 233 9.88 -14.11 -5.31
C THR A 233 8.95 -14.06 -4.12
N ASN A 234 7.76 -14.64 -4.26
CA ASN A 234 6.76 -14.75 -3.17
C ASN A 234 7.06 -15.89 -2.17
N GLY A 235 8.01 -16.77 -2.47
CA GLY A 235 8.35 -17.90 -1.60
C GLY A 235 7.40 -19.10 -1.74
N SER A 236 6.70 -19.20 -2.87
CA SER A 236 5.77 -20.30 -3.18
C SER A 236 6.46 -21.59 -3.67
N ASP A 237 7.70 -21.49 -4.15
CA ASP A 237 8.42 -22.58 -4.80
C ASP A 237 9.83 -22.85 -4.21
N TYR A 238 9.94 -22.90 -2.88
CA TYR A 238 11.21 -23.16 -2.19
C TYR A 238 11.88 -24.48 -2.59
N GLN A 239 11.11 -25.48 -3.00
CA GLN A 239 11.62 -26.81 -3.34
C GLN A 239 12.45 -26.80 -4.65
N ASN A 240 12.17 -25.88 -5.58
CA ASN A 240 12.95 -25.69 -6.80
C ASN A 240 14.10 -24.66 -6.66
N ALA A 241 14.26 -24.06 -5.47
CA ALA A 241 15.27 -23.05 -5.16
C ALA A 241 16.67 -23.63 -4.87
N THR A 242 16.86 -24.96 -4.90
CA THR A 242 18.12 -25.63 -4.50
C THR A 242 19.37 -25.21 -5.29
N ALA A 243 19.19 -24.61 -6.47
CA ALA A 243 20.29 -24.11 -7.31
C ALA A 243 20.55 -22.60 -7.16
N LEU A 244 19.79 -21.87 -6.33
CA LEU A 244 19.97 -20.45 -6.07
C LEU A 244 20.21 -20.19 -4.57
N SER A 245 20.89 -19.09 -4.28
CA SER A 245 20.95 -18.56 -2.92
C SER A 245 19.68 -17.76 -2.67
N SER A 246 19.03 -18.01 -1.53
CA SER A 246 17.78 -17.35 -1.14
C SER A 246 18.02 -16.51 0.12
N LEU A 247 17.79 -15.20 0.02
CA LEU A 247 17.86 -14.27 1.14
C LEU A 247 16.46 -13.75 1.47
N SER A 248 16.03 -13.93 2.72
CA SER A 248 14.78 -13.36 3.20
C SER A 248 14.81 -11.83 3.11
N LEU A 249 13.77 -11.24 2.52
CA LEU A 249 13.64 -9.79 2.42
C LEU A 249 13.49 -9.14 3.81
N SER A 250 13.01 -9.90 4.79
CA SER A 250 12.91 -9.45 6.18
C SER A 250 14.18 -9.69 7.01
N CYS A 251 15.24 -10.26 6.43
CA CYS A 251 16.40 -10.74 7.17
C CYS A 251 16.00 -11.70 8.31
N ASP A 252 15.09 -12.63 8.02
CA ASP A 252 14.57 -13.62 8.97
C ASP A 252 14.00 -12.98 10.25
N LYS A 253 13.43 -11.77 10.11
CA LYS A 253 12.76 -11.05 11.20
C LYS A 253 11.26 -11.05 11.00
N ASP A 254 10.57 -11.21 12.12
CA ASP A 254 9.12 -11.22 12.23
C ASP A 254 8.54 -9.79 12.26
N TYR A 255 8.72 -9.02 11.18
CA TYR A 255 8.08 -7.69 11.05
C TYR A 255 7.12 -7.58 9.87
N LEU A 256 7.17 -8.51 8.91
CA LEU A 256 6.26 -8.53 7.76
C LEU A 256 4.87 -9.05 8.15
N SER A 257 4.83 -10.20 8.82
CA SER A 257 3.61 -10.81 9.40
C SER A 257 2.79 -9.81 10.22
N LYS A 258 3.45 -9.00 11.06
CA LYS A 258 2.84 -7.95 11.89
C LYS A 258 2.16 -6.84 11.10
N GLN A 259 2.49 -6.72 9.82
CA GLN A 259 1.90 -5.78 8.88
C GLN A 259 0.91 -6.45 7.92
N GLY A 260 0.60 -7.75 8.11
CA GLY A 260 -0.20 -8.53 7.18
C GLY A 260 0.51 -8.80 5.85
N LEU A 261 1.84 -8.76 5.84
CA LEU A 261 2.67 -9.00 4.67
C LEU A 261 3.20 -10.43 4.66
N ASN A 262 3.45 -10.97 3.46
CA ASN A 262 4.02 -12.28 3.26
C ASN A 262 5.48 -12.32 3.75
N GLU A 263 5.75 -13.15 4.75
CA GLU A 263 7.07 -13.32 5.38
C GLU A 263 8.05 -14.17 4.55
N HIS A 264 7.54 -14.90 3.55
CA HIS A 264 8.31 -15.78 2.68
C HIS A 264 8.90 -15.07 1.46
N VAL A 265 8.69 -13.75 1.33
CA VAL A 265 9.28 -12.99 0.25
C VAL A 265 10.81 -13.01 0.36
N ALA A 266 11.45 -13.38 -0.75
CA ALA A 266 12.90 -13.60 -0.79
C ALA A 266 13.53 -13.07 -2.08
N ILE A 267 14.80 -12.72 -1.98
CA ILE A 267 15.67 -12.43 -3.13
C ILE A 267 16.44 -13.70 -3.48
N GLN A 268 16.28 -14.15 -4.73
CA GLN A 268 16.99 -15.28 -5.30
C GLN A 268 18.20 -14.80 -6.10
N LEU A 269 19.36 -15.38 -5.82
CA LEU A 269 20.67 -14.92 -6.29
C LEU A 269 21.50 -16.07 -6.84
N ASN A 270 22.45 -15.74 -7.72
CA ASN A 270 23.51 -16.66 -8.10
C ASN A 270 24.34 -17.06 -6.87
N PRO A 271 24.38 -18.34 -6.46
CA PRO A 271 25.12 -18.75 -5.26
C PRO A 271 26.63 -18.60 -5.43
N ASN A 272 27.13 -18.56 -6.67
CA ASN A 272 28.56 -18.38 -6.96
C ASN A 272 29.01 -16.92 -6.91
N ASP A 273 28.09 -15.96 -6.83
CA ASP A 273 28.42 -14.53 -6.72
C ASP A 273 28.44 -14.08 -5.25
N VAL A 274 29.50 -14.48 -4.54
CA VAL A 274 29.66 -14.20 -3.11
C VAL A 274 29.57 -12.70 -2.81
N LYS A 275 30.13 -11.84 -3.68
CA LYS A 275 30.10 -10.38 -3.49
C LYS A 275 28.67 -9.84 -3.49
N LEU A 276 27.86 -10.21 -4.48
CA LEU A 276 26.46 -9.77 -4.55
C LEU A 276 25.64 -10.31 -3.37
N ASN A 277 25.85 -11.58 -3.00
CA ASN A 277 25.15 -12.19 -1.87
C ASN A 277 25.45 -11.46 -0.56
N ASP A 278 26.72 -11.21 -0.26
CA ASP A 278 27.13 -10.51 0.96
C ASP A 278 26.65 -9.07 0.96
N ASP A 279 26.73 -8.36 -0.16
CA ASP A 279 26.29 -6.97 -0.26
C ASP A 279 24.76 -6.83 -0.12
N VAL A 280 23.97 -7.72 -0.75
CA VAL A 280 22.51 -7.77 -0.54
C VAL A 280 22.19 -8.11 0.91
N LYS A 281 22.83 -9.13 1.49
CA LYS A 281 22.62 -9.52 2.89
C LYS A 281 22.93 -8.36 3.84
N ASN A 282 24.06 -7.70 3.66
CA ASN A 282 24.44 -6.53 4.46
C ASN A 282 23.46 -5.36 4.29
N PHE A 283 22.95 -5.16 3.07
CA PHE A 283 21.91 -4.16 2.83
C PHE A 283 20.60 -4.50 3.53
N LEU A 284 20.15 -5.76 3.54
CA LEU A 284 18.89 -6.14 4.19
C LEU A 284 19.01 -6.20 5.72
N CYS A 285 20.13 -6.71 6.21
CA CYS A 285 20.34 -7.05 7.61
C CYS A 285 21.12 -6.02 8.42
N GLY A 286 21.80 -5.06 7.78
CA GLY A 286 22.57 -4.03 8.47
C GLY A 286 21.66 -3.11 9.30
N GLY A 287 22.07 -2.74 10.51
CA GLY A 287 21.20 -2.11 11.51
C GLY A 287 20.35 -0.93 11.00
N GLN A 288 20.96 0.06 10.33
CA GLN A 288 20.21 1.20 9.79
C GLN A 288 19.24 0.81 8.66
N SER A 289 19.66 -0.07 7.76
CA SER A 289 18.81 -0.52 6.66
C SER A 289 17.68 -1.43 7.14
N LEU A 290 17.93 -2.28 8.12
CA LEU A 290 16.91 -3.12 8.74
C LEU A 290 15.83 -2.25 9.39
N THR A 291 16.22 -1.23 10.17
CA THR A 291 15.27 -0.27 10.75
C THR A 291 14.48 0.48 9.67
N ARG A 292 15.13 0.93 8.61
CA ARG A 292 14.44 1.57 7.47
C ARG A 292 13.44 0.60 6.82
N ASN A 293 13.83 -0.65 6.57
CA ASN A 293 12.96 -1.66 5.96
C ASN A 293 11.78 -2.02 6.88
N GLN A 294 11.97 -2.05 8.19
CA GLN A 294 10.88 -2.22 9.17
C GLN A 294 9.88 -1.05 9.09
N HIS A 295 10.36 0.19 8.99
CA HIS A 295 9.47 1.35 8.82
C HIS A 295 8.77 1.32 7.47
N LEU A 296 9.47 0.97 6.38
CA LEU A 296 8.87 0.82 5.06
C LEU A 296 7.80 -0.28 5.05
N ALA A 297 8.02 -1.42 5.71
CA ALA A 297 6.99 -2.45 5.85
C ALA A 297 5.73 -1.94 6.54
N ALA A 298 5.85 -1.03 7.52
CA ALA A 298 4.70 -0.39 8.15
C ALA A 298 3.91 0.51 7.19
N PHE A 299 4.57 1.16 6.21
CA PHE A 299 3.86 1.86 5.13
C PHE A 299 3.04 0.89 4.26
N TYR A 300 3.53 -0.33 4.12
CA TYR A 300 2.89 -1.41 3.36
C TYR A 300 1.83 -2.21 4.15
N SER A 301 1.50 -1.79 5.37
CA SER A 301 0.55 -2.50 6.22
C SER A 301 -0.81 -2.73 5.57
N GLN A 302 -1.28 -3.99 5.58
CA GLN A 302 -2.61 -4.39 5.10
C GLN A 302 -3.66 -4.39 6.22
N THR A 303 -3.25 -3.99 7.42
CA THR A 303 -4.14 -3.87 8.59
C THR A 303 -5.34 -2.93 8.43
N PRO A 304 -5.35 -1.86 7.59
CA PRO A 304 -6.50 -0.96 7.49
C PRO A 304 -7.81 -1.66 7.07
N LEU A 305 -7.69 -2.70 6.24
CA LEU A 305 -8.80 -3.53 5.76
C LEU A 305 -8.76 -4.97 6.30
N ALA A 306 -7.92 -5.27 7.30
CA ALA A 306 -7.80 -6.62 7.85
C ALA A 306 -8.99 -7.02 8.74
N GLU A 307 -9.61 -6.04 9.41
CA GLU A 307 -10.76 -6.29 10.28
C GLU A 307 -12.04 -6.51 9.45
N PRO A 308 -12.83 -7.57 9.71
CA PRO A 308 -14.03 -7.89 8.92
C PRO A 308 -15.05 -6.74 8.84
N PHE A 309 -15.20 -5.97 9.92
CA PHE A 309 -16.07 -4.80 9.93
C PHE A 309 -15.62 -3.72 8.94
N ASN A 310 -14.33 -3.39 8.92
CA ASN A 310 -13.78 -2.39 8.02
C ASN A 310 -13.87 -2.85 6.56
N GLN A 311 -13.56 -4.12 6.31
CA GLN A 311 -13.68 -4.72 4.99
C GLN A 311 -15.12 -4.67 4.48
N GLN A 312 -16.09 -5.06 5.32
CA GLN A 312 -17.52 -5.00 4.96
C GLN A 312 -17.98 -3.56 4.72
N HIS A 313 -17.59 -2.62 5.60
CA HIS A 313 -17.97 -1.22 5.44
C HIS A 313 -17.41 -0.62 4.15
N PHE A 314 -16.16 -0.93 3.82
CA PHE A 314 -15.53 -0.53 2.57
C PHE A 314 -16.29 -1.11 1.36
N ALA A 315 -16.53 -2.43 1.35
CA ALA A 315 -17.25 -3.10 0.27
C ALA A 315 -18.68 -2.56 0.08
N ASP A 316 -19.41 -2.35 1.18
CA ASP A 316 -20.75 -1.75 1.15
C ASP A 316 -20.73 -0.33 0.58
N THR A 317 -19.72 0.47 0.95
CA THR A 317 -19.56 1.84 0.44
C THR A 317 -19.26 1.84 -1.05
N MET A 318 -18.35 0.98 -1.52
CA MET A 318 -18.03 0.86 -2.94
C MET A 318 -19.18 0.31 -3.78
N THR A 319 -20.02 -0.55 -3.20
CA THR A 319 -21.16 -1.13 -3.92
C THR A 319 -22.38 -0.20 -3.93
N ARG A 320 -22.66 0.49 -2.82
CA ARG A 320 -23.93 1.23 -2.62
C ARG A 320 -23.80 2.74 -2.76
N VAL A 321 -22.64 3.32 -2.44
CA VAL A 321 -22.45 4.78 -2.39
C VAL A 321 -21.64 5.27 -3.57
N LEU A 322 -20.51 4.63 -3.88
CA LEU A 322 -19.63 5.06 -4.97
C LEU A 322 -20.36 5.25 -6.32
N PRO A 323 -21.30 4.39 -6.76
CA PRO A 323 -21.98 4.59 -8.05
C PRO A 323 -22.70 5.93 -8.20
N ILE A 324 -23.10 6.57 -7.09
CA ILE A 324 -23.73 7.90 -7.07
C ILE A 324 -22.72 8.98 -7.49
N TYR A 325 -21.46 8.84 -7.06
CA TYR A 325 -20.41 9.85 -7.24
C TYR A 325 -19.37 9.50 -8.31
N GLU A 326 -19.37 8.26 -8.79
CA GLU A 326 -18.41 7.74 -9.77
C GLU A 326 -18.29 8.62 -11.03
N PRO A 327 -19.39 9.13 -11.65
CA PRO A 327 -19.28 10.05 -12.78
C PRO A 327 -18.50 11.31 -12.45
N SER A 328 -18.73 11.88 -11.26
CA SER A 328 -18.05 13.09 -10.79
C SER A 328 -16.56 12.84 -10.55
N PHE A 329 -16.21 11.73 -9.91
CA PHE A 329 -14.81 11.31 -9.73
C PHE A 329 -14.11 11.13 -11.07
N LYS A 330 -14.68 10.38 -12.01
CA LYS A 330 -14.08 10.13 -13.34
C LYS A 330 -13.93 11.41 -14.16
N GLN A 331 -14.97 12.24 -14.24
CA GLN A 331 -14.94 13.49 -14.99
C GLN A 331 -13.87 14.43 -14.42
N THR A 332 -13.84 14.56 -13.10
CA THR A 332 -12.88 15.42 -12.39
C THR A 332 -11.45 14.92 -12.53
N ALA A 333 -11.24 13.61 -12.36
CA ALA A 333 -9.94 12.98 -12.53
C ALA A 333 -9.39 13.21 -13.94
N ASN A 334 -10.21 13.01 -14.97
CA ASN A 334 -9.82 13.28 -16.35
C ASN A 334 -9.44 14.76 -16.56
N LYS A 335 -10.23 15.69 -16.03
CA LYS A 335 -9.94 17.14 -16.11
C LYS A 335 -8.57 17.51 -15.53
N TYR A 336 -8.17 16.89 -14.43
CA TYR A 336 -6.91 17.19 -13.74
C TYR A 336 -5.78 16.17 -13.99
N ARG A 337 -6.00 15.21 -14.89
CA ARG A 337 -5.05 14.12 -15.22
C ARG A 337 -4.64 13.30 -13.99
N LEU A 338 -5.62 12.95 -13.16
CA LEU A 338 -5.45 12.14 -11.96
C LEU A 338 -6.02 10.73 -12.18
N ASP A 339 -5.58 9.79 -11.36
CA ASP A 339 -6.23 8.49 -11.20
C ASP A 339 -7.55 8.69 -10.43
N TRP A 340 -8.67 8.22 -10.97
CA TRP A 340 -9.98 8.45 -10.34
C TRP A 340 -10.20 7.54 -9.13
N GLU A 341 -9.62 6.34 -9.12
CA GLU A 341 -9.63 5.45 -7.95
C GLU A 341 -8.81 6.04 -6.80
N LEU A 342 -7.72 6.76 -7.10
CA LEU A 342 -6.99 7.51 -6.07
C LEU A 342 -7.90 8.55 -5.40
N LEU A 343 -8.69 9.29 -6.19
CA LEU A 343 -9.64 10.26 -5.62
C LEU A 343 -10.74 9.58 -4.79
N VAL A 344 -11.21 8.40 -5.20
CA VAL A 344 -12.17 7.60 -4.41
C VAL A 344 -11.54 7.14 -3.10
N ALA A 345 -10.32 6.59 -3.14
CA ALA A 345 -9.59 6.16 -1.95
C ALA A 345 -9.37 7.32 -0.96
N MET A 346 -9.06 8.52 -1.48
CA MET A 346 -9.01 9.75 -0.67
C MET A 346 -10.38 10.09 -0.09
N GLY A 347 -11.43 10.16 -0.90
CA GLY A 347 -12.77 10.49 -0.41
C GLY A 347 -13.28 9.51 0.65
N TYR A 348 -12.94 8.23 0.51
CA TYR A 348 -13.24 7.22 1.53
C TYR A 348 -12.46 7.47 2.82
N GLN A 349 -11.16 7.75 2.75
CA GLN A 349 -10.36 8.10 3.92
C GLN A 349 -10.85 9.39 4.60
N GLU A 350 -11.32 10.37 3.85
CA GLU A 350 -11.77 11.66 4.37
C GLU A 350 -13.15 11.57 5.03
N SER A 351 -14.09 10.87 4.41
CA SER A 351 -15.51 10.94 4.81
C SER A 351 -16.29 9.63 4.67
N HIS A 352 -15.66 8.53 4.26
CA HIS A 352 -16.35 7.31 3.81
C HIS A 352 -17.35 7.61 2.67
N LEU A 353 -17.00 8.57 1.80
CA LEU A 353 -17.85 9.09 0.74
C LEU A 353 -19.14 9.82 1.21
N ASP A 354 -19.16 10.33 2.44
CA ASP A 354 -20.28 11.14 2.96
C ASP A 354 -20.16 12.61 2.54
N ALA A 355 -21.07 13.05 1.66
CA ALA A 355 -21.12 14.42 1.16
C ALA A 355 -21.50 15.46 2.22
N GLU A 356 -22.18 15.07 3.31
CA GLU A 356 -22.60 15.97 4.38
C GLU A 356 -21.66 15.95 5.59
N ALA A 357 -20.58 15.18 5.51
CA ALA A 357 -19.62 15.00 6.59
C ALA A 357 -19.09 16.34 7.10
N THR A 358 -19.03 16.49 8.41
CA THR A 358 -18.55 17.71 9.07
C THR A 358 -17.71 17.34 10.27
N SER A 359 -16.50 17.89 10.36
CA SER A 359 -15.60 17.63 11.49
C SER A 359 -15.72 18.71 12.58
N PRO A 360 -15.28 18.40 13.83
CA PRO A 360 -15.17 19.41 14.88
C PRO A 360 -14.20 20.56 14.57
N THR A 361 -13.27 20.36 13.61
CA THR A 361 -12.31 21.39 13.18
C THR A 361 -12.82 22.20 11.98
N GLY A 362 -14.07 21.99 11.55
CA GLY A 362 -14.73 22.78 10.52
C GLY A 362 -14.39 22.39 9.07
N VAL A 363 -13.70 21.27 8.83
CA VAL A 363 -13.62 20.68 7.48
C VAL A 363 -14.93 19.98 7.13
N ARG A 364 -15.31 20.02 5.85
CA ARG A 364 -16.64 19.54 5.40
C ARG A 364 -16.60 18.85 4.04
N GLY A 365 -17.56 17.95 3.86
CA GLY A 365 -17.87 17.27 2.61
C GLY A 365 -16.99 16.08 2.28
N ILE A 366 -17.24 15.51 1.10
CA ILE A 366 -16.68 14.22 0.71
C ILE A 366 -15.15 14.20 0.66
N MET A 367 -14.52 15.34 0.31
CA MET A 367 -13.06 15.52 0.27
C MET A 367 -12.52 16.32 1.48
N MET A 368 -13.35 16.55 2.51
CA MET A 368 -13.03 17.25 3.76
C MET A 368 -12.24 18.55 3.57
N LEU A 369 -12.78 19.47 2.77
CA LEU A 369 -12.10 20.74 2.49
C LEU A 369 -12.22 21.72 3.66
N THR A 370 -11.10 22.38 3.99
CA THR A 370 -11.12 23.58 4.83
C THR A 370 -11.83 24.71 4.10
N ASN A 371 -12.29 25.74 4.82
CA ASN A 371 -12.89 26.91 4.20
C ASN A 371 -11.89 27.66 3.29
N ALA A 372 -10.64 27.77 3.74
CA ALA A 372 -9.58 28.42 2.97
C ALA A 372 -9.26 27.66 1.67
N THR A 373 -9.15 26.34 1.74
CA THR A 373 -8.92 25.48 0.57
C THR A 373 -10.11 25.55 -0.39
N ALA A 374 -11.34 25.49 0.11
CA ALA A 374 -12.53 25.61 -0.73
C ALA A 374 -12.55 26.94 -1.51
N ASN A 375 -12.33 28.07 -0.82
CA ASN A 375 -12.24 29.39 -1.45
C ASN A 375 -11.13 29.44 -2.51
N ALA A 376 -9.93 28.95 -2.19
CA ALA A 376 -8.80 28.94 -3.12
C ALA A 376 -9.07 28.05 -4.35
N MET A 377 -9.87 26.98 -4.19
CA MET A 377 -10.19 26.05 -5.27
C MET A 377 -11.41 26.48 -6.10
N GLY A 378 -12.19 27.46 -5.64
CA GLY A 378 -13.42 27.91 -6.26
C GLY A 378 -14.60 26.99 -5.95
N VAL A 379 -14.70 26.55 -4.69
CA VAL A 379 -15.81 25.74 -4.15
C VAL A 379 -16.69 26.64 -3.29
N ASP A 380 -17.92 26.86 -3.74
CA ASP A 380 -18.90 27.70 -3.03
C ASP A 380 -19.62 26.91 -1.93
N ASN A 381 -19.97 25.65 -2.21
CA ASN A 381 -20.58 24.74 -1.26
C ASN A 381 -19.75 23.48 -1.05
N ARG A 382 -19.15 23.35 0.14
CA ARG A 382 -18.31 22.19 0.50
C ARG A 382 -19.08 20.88 0.67
N THR A 383 -20.39 20.91 0.93
CA THR A 383 -21.21 19.69 1.01
C THR A 383 -21.89 19.34 -0.30
N ASP A 384 -21.77 20.18 -1.34
CA ASP A 384 -22.08 19.73 -2.70
C ASP A 384 -21.00 18.72 -3.13
N PRO A 385 -21.36 17.45 -3.40
CA PRO A 385 -20.38 16.41 -3.66
C PRO A 385 -19.56 16.70 -4.92
N THR A 386 -20.17 17.31 -5.96
CA THR A 386 -19.46 17.62 -7.21
C THR A 386 -18.42 18.70 -6.99
N GLN A 387 -18.79 19.79 -6.31
CA GLN A 387 -17.85 20.87 -6.00
C GLN A 387 -16.76 20.39 -5.03
N SER A 388 -17.10 19.58 -4.02
CA SER A 388 -16.15 19.03 -3.07
C SER A 388 -15.12 18.13 -3.75
N ILE A 389 -15.55 17.19 -4.61
CA ILE A 389 -14.68 16.34 -5.43
C ILE A 389 -13.80 17.20 -6.34
N GLN A 390 -14.38 18.17 -7.06
CA GLN A 390 -13.64 19.06 -7.95
C GLN A 390 -12.58 19.87 -7.21
N GLY A 391 -12.91 20.40 -6.03
CA GLY A 391 -11.99 21.18 -5.21
C GLY A 391 -10.84 20.33 -4.67
N GLY A 392 -11.14 19.16 -4.11
CA GLY A 392 -10.13 18.22 -3.61
C GLY A 392 -9.17 17.77 -4.71
N ALA A 393 -9.69 17.41 -5.88
CA ALA A 393 -8.89 17.01 -7.02
C ALA A 393 -8.03 18.15 -7.58
N LYS A 394 -8.58 19.36 -7.68
CA LYS A 394 -7.83 20.55 -8.11
C LYS A 394 -6.67 20.84 -7.14
N TYR A 395 -6.92 20.75 -5.84
CA TYR A 395 -5.88 20.94 -4.83
C TYR A 395 -4.81 19.85 -4.91
N LEU A 396 -5.19 18.58 -5.05
CA LEU A 396 -4.25 17.48 -5.25
C LEU A 396 -3.38 17.70 -6.50
N SER A 397 -3.97 18.16 -7.60
CA SER A 397 -3.23 18.48 -8.84
C SER A 397 -2.21 19.62 -8.65
N GLN A 398 -2.56 20.66 -7.88
CA GLN A 398 -1.62 21.72 -7.50
C GLN A 398 -0.45 21.17 -6.68
N LEU A 399 -0.73 20.31 -5.70
CA LEU A 399 0.30 19.67 -4.89
C LEU A 399 1.22 18.78 -5.75
N GLN A 400 0.69 18.04 -6.73
CA GLN A 400 1.54 17.26 -7.65
C GLN A 400 2.51 18.14 -8.44
N HIS A 401 2.08 19.36 -8.81
CA HIS A 401 2.96 20.37 -9.42
C HIS A 401 4.01 20.89 -8.44
N GLU A 402 3.62 21.14 -7.19
CA GLU A 402 4.51 21.63 -6.14
C GLU A 402 5.61 20.63 -5.76
N PHE A 403 5.36 19.33 -5.95
CA PHE A 403 6.32 18.24 -5.75
C PHE A 403 6.82 17.64 -7.08
N ALA A 404 6.87 18.41 -8.16
CA ALA A 404 7.32 17.93 -9.48
C ALA A 404 8.77 17.39 -9.48
N GLN A 405 9.62 17.88 -8.58
CA GLN A 405 11.00 17.41 -8.38
C GLN A 405 11.07 16.00 -7.78
N VAL A 406 10.01 15.55 -7.10
CA VAL A 406 9.94 14.18 -6.56
C VAL A 406 9.75 13.19 -7.72
N PRO A 407 10.50 12.08 -7.75
CA PRO A 407 10.32 11.01 -8.73
C PRO A 407 8.86 10.55 -8.83
N ALA A 408 8.40 10.25 -10.04
CA ALA A 408 6.99 9.90 -10.29
C ALA A 408 6.50 8.73 -9.41
N SER A 409 7.36 7.75 -9.13
CA SER A 409 7.08 6.59 -8.27
C SER A 409 6.75 6.95 -6.82
N ASP A 410 7.22 8.11 -6.35
CA ASP A 410 7.11 8.55 -4.95
C ASP A 410 6.17 9.75 -4.81
N ARG A 411 6.01 10.54 -5.89
CA ARG A 411 5.31 11.82 -5.88
C ARG A 411 3.89 11.74 -5.32
N VAL A 412 3.16 10.66 -5.59
CA VAL A 412 1.81 10.47 -5.06
C VAL A 412 1.79 10.48 -3.53
N TRP A 413 2.79 9.87 -2.88
CA TRP A 413 2.86 9.79 -1.42
C TRP A 413 3.19 11.13 -0.77
N PHE A 414 4.10 11.91 -1.39
CA PHE A 414 4.38 13.28 -0.99
C PHE A 414 3.14 14.17 -1.11
N THR A 415 2.40 14.01 -2.21
CA THR A 415 1.20 14.79 -2.49
C THR A 415 0.10 14.48 -1.46
N LEU A 416 -0.12 13.19 -1.13
CA LEU A 416 -1.07 12.78 -0.09
C LEU A 416 -0.65 13.27 1.30
N ALA A 417 0.62 13.17 1.64
CA ALA A 417 1.16 13.67 2.90
C ALA A 417 0.99 15.21 3.00
N ALA A 418 1.22 15.94 1.91
CA ALA A 418 1.00 17.38 1.83
C ALA A 418 -0.48 17.76 1.86
N TYR A 419 -1.38 16.94 1.31
CA TYR A 419 -2.82 17.16 1.42
C TYR A 419 -3.26 17.12 2.89
N ASN A 420 -2.74 16.15 3.66
CA ASN A 420 -3.08 15.97 5.07
C ASN A 420 -2.39 16.98 6.01
N MET A 421 -1.07 17.20 5.83
CA MET A 421 -0.26 17.96 6.79
C MET A 421 0.11 19.38 6.30
N GLY A 422 -0.18 19.69 5.04
CA GLY A 422 0.24 20.91 4.37
C GLY A 422 1.61 20.76 3.69
N PRO A 423 1.83 21.40 2.52
CA PRO A 423 3.04 21.20 1.71
C PRO A 423 4.30 21.72 2.39
N GLN A 424 4.23 22.82 3.13
CA GLN A 424 5.39 23.38 3.82
C GLN A 424 5.98 22.40 4.85
N ALA A 425 5.12 21.68 5.59
CA ALA A 425 5.59 20.70 6.56
C ALA A 425 6.37 19.55 5.90
N ILE A 426 5.96 19.14 4.70
CA ILE A 426 6.70 18.13 3.92
C ILE A 426 8.02 18.71 3.43
N LYS A 427 8.02 19.92 2.86
CA LYS A 427 9.25 20.61 2.40
C LYS A 427 10.27 20.80 3.52
N ASP A 428 9.83 21.15 4.73
CA ASP A 428 10.70 21.28 5.89
C ASP A 428 11.38 19.95 6.23
N ILE A 429 10.66 18.82 6.14
CA ILE A 429 11.22 17.48 6.32
C ILE A 429 12.23 17.17 5.20
N GLN A 430 11.93 17.50 3.95
CA GLN A 430 12.88 17.31 2.84
C GLN A 430 14.20 18.05 3.11
N GLN A 431 14.12 19.33 3.53
CA GLN A 431 15.29 20.13 3.88
C GLN A 431 16.07 19.57 5.07
N ILE A 432 15.39 19.02 6.08
CA ILE A 432 16.05 18.37 7.22
C ILE A 432 16.82 17.13 6.77
N LEU A 433 16.25 16.32 5.87
CA LEU A 433 16.90 15.14 5.32
C LEU A 433 18.09 15.50 4.44
N GLU A 434 17.94 16.49 3.56
CA GLU A 434 19.02 16.97 2.69
C GLU A 434 20.22 17.48 3.49
N LYS A 435 19.99 18.25 4.57
CA LYS A 435 21.04 18.70 5.50
C LYS A 435 21.79 17.53 6.17
N ARG A 436 21.18 16.34 6.23
CA ARG A 436 21.79 15.12 6.76
C ARG A 436 22.43 14.25 5.67
N GLY A 437 22.45 14.72 4.42
CA GLY A 437 22.93 13.94 3.28
C GLY A 437 21.99 12.80 2.87
N ILE A 438 20.73 12.86 3.27
CA ILE A 438 19.68 11.89 2.91
C ILE A 438 18.80 12.52 1.83
N ASP A 439 18.49 11.76 0.79
CA ASP A 439 17.62 12.22 -0.30
C ASP A 439 16.21 12.55 0.21
N GLY A 440 15.89 13.84 0.31
CA GLY A 440 14.58 14.32 0.76
C GLY A 440 13.46 14.06 -0.25
N ASN A 441 13.76 13.65 -1.48
CA ASN A 441 12.77 13.27 -2.49
C ASN A 441 12.46 11.76 -2.49
N ASN A 442 13.04 11.02 -1.54
CA ASN A 442 12.78 9.60 -1.34
C ASN A 442 11.67 9.39 -0.30
N TRP A 443 10.59 8.72 -0.68
CA TRP A 443 9.44 8.52 0.20
C TRP A 443 9.76 7.70 1.43
N ALA A 444 10.55 6.62 1.32
CA ALA A 444 10.88 5.80 2.48
C ALA A 444 11.72 6.56 3.52
N ALA A 445 12.58 7.48 3.07
CA ALA A 445 13.33 8.36 3.96
C ALA A 445 12.41 9.34 4.71
N VAL A 446 11.45 9.95 4.01
CA VAL A 446 10.45 10.84 4.62
C VAL A 446 9.54 10.06 5.57
N TYR A 447 9.06 8.89 5.17
CA TYR A 447 8.23 8.01 6.00
C TYR A 447 8.97 7.58 7.26
N GLN A 448 10.25 7.19 7.15
CA GLN A 448 11.10 6.87 8.28
C GLN A 448 11.25 8.08 9.22
N TYR A 449 11.48 9.28 8.69
CA TYR A 449 11.55 10.49 9.51
C TYR A 449 10.24 10.71 10.28
N LEU A 450 9.10 10.65 9.61
CA LEU A 450 7.78 10.78 10.23
C LEU A 450 7.59 9.73 11.33
N LYS A 451 7.94 8.47 11.06
CA LYS A 451 7.77 7.34 11.99
C LYS A 451 8.65 7.46 13.23
N VAL A 452 9.91 7.83 13.07
CA VAL A 452 10.84 8.02 14.20
C VAL A 452 10.38 9.17 15.11
N ASN A 453 9.81 10.22 14.53
CA ASN A 453 9.37 11.41 15.29
C ASN A 453 7.88 11.36 15.67
N SER A 454 7.17 10.26 15.40
CA SER A 454 5.72 10.22 15.58
C SER A 454 5.29 10.23 17.05
N GLN A 455 6.16 9.77 17.96
CA GLN A 455 5.88 9.77 19.40
C GLN A 455 5.76 11.17 19.99
N SER A 456 6.47 12.15 19.42
CA SER A 456 6.46 13.54 19.89
C SER A 456 5.57 14.45 19.05
N ASN A 457 5.01 13.97 17.93
CA ASN A 457 4.18 14.77 17.04
C ASN A 457 2.98 13.96 16.50
N SER A 458 1.79 14.24 17.03
CA SER A 458 0.55 13.58 16.64
C SER A 458 0.13 13.84 15.20
N ARG A 459 0.60 14.93 14.56
CA ARG A 459 0.37 15.18 13.13
C ARG A 459 1.12 14.19 12.25
N TYR A 460 2.29 13.72 12.69
CA TYR A 460 3.03 12.69 11.96
C TYR A 460 2.32 11.35 12.02
N VAL A 461 1.73 10.98 13.17
CA VAL A 461 0.87 9.79 13.27
C VAL A 461 -0.28 9.87 12.28
N GLN A 462 -1.02 11.00 12.27
CA GLN A 462 -2.14 11.21 11.35
C GLN A 462 -1.71 11.12 9.89
N CYS A 463 -0.57 11.70 9.52
CA CYS A 463 -0.04 11.64 8.17
C CYS A 463 0.34 10.20 7.76
N LEU A 464 1.00 9.44 8.66
CA LEU A 464 1.39 8.05 8.41
C LEU A 464 0.17 7.16 8.21
N ASP A 465 -0.86 7.32 9.04
CA ASP A 465 -2.12 6.58 8.91
C ASP A 465 -2.81 6.95 7.59
N TYR A 466 -2.92 8.25 7.28
CA TYR A 466 -3.58 8.76 6.09
C TYR A 466 -3.01 8.17 4.79
N VAL A 467 -1.69 8.25 4.60
CA VAL A 467 -1.04 7.75 3.38
C VAL A 467 -1.08 6.22 3.29
N THR A 468 -0.94 5.53 4.41
CA THR A 468 -0.95 4.05 4.47
C THR A 468 -2.34 3.50 4.16
N HIS A 469 -3.38 4.11 4.71
CA HIS A 469 -4.77 3.72 4.47
C HIS A 469 -5.18 3.98 3.02
N ILE A 470 -4.89 5.16 2.47
CA ILE A 470 -5.22 5.48 1.07
C ILE A 470 -4.52 4.52 0.11
N ARG A 471 -3.25 4.16 0.35
CA ARG A 471 -2.57 3.11 -0.42
C ARG A 471 -3.34 1.79 -0.36
N SER A 472 -3.72 1.34 0.84
CA SER A 472 -4.46 0.06 1.02
C SER A 472 -5.83 0.08 0.34
N TYR A 473 -6.57 1.19 0.43
CA TYR A 473 -7.85 1.36 -0.28
C TYR A 473 -7.68 1.37 -1.80
N LEU A 474 -6.63 2.03 -2.31
CA LEU A 474 -6.34 2.08 -3.73
C LEU A 474 -5.97 0.70 -4.29
N GLU A 475 -5.17 -0.07 -3.56
CA GLU A 475 -4.88 -1.47 -3.90
C GLU A 475 -6.16 -2.30 -3.98
N ALA A 476 -7.04 -2.19 -2.98
CA ALA A 476 -8.31 -2.90 -2.95
C ALA A 476 -9.21 -2.56 -4.16
N LEU A 477 -9.35 -1.27 -4.50
CA LEU A 477 -10.11 -0.82 -5.67
C LEU A 477 -9.56 -1.38 -6.99
N LYS A 478 -8.23 -1.43 -7.12
CA LYS A 478 -7.59 -1.92 -8.34
C LYS A 478 -7.70 -3.44 -8.49
N LEU A 479 -7.62 -4.20 -7.39
CA LEU A 479 -7.80 -5.66 -7.39
C LEU A 479 -9.26 -6.06 -7.70
N ASP A 480 -10.22 -5.35 -7.14
CA ASP A 480 -11.65 -5.64 -7.33
C ASP A 480 -12.06 -5.57 -8.82
N LYS A 481 -11.55 -4.56 -9.53
CA LYS A 481 -11.75 -4.43 -10.99
C LYS A 481 -11.26 -5.63 -11.78
N VAL A 482 -10.10 -6.20 -11.41
CA VAL A 482 -9.55 -7.37 -12.10
C VAL A 482 -10.49 -8.56 -11.92
N ASN A 483 -10.95 -8.78 -10.68
CA ASN A 483 -11.86 -9.88 -10.36
C ASN A 483 -13.21 -9.73 -11.09
N HIS A 484 -13.75 -8.51 -11.19
CA HIS A 484 -14.98 -8.26 -11.94
C HIS A 484 -14.82 -8.38 -13.46
N ARG A 485 -13.68 -7.98 -14.04
CA ARG A 485 -13.39 -8.19 -15.49
C ARG A 485 -13.18 -9.66 -15.85
N GLN A 486 -12.78 -10.52 -14.91
CA GLN A 486 -12.65 -11.96 -15.15
C GLN A 486 -14.00 -12.70 -15.11
N LEU A 487 -15.05 -12.08 -14.57
CA LEU A 487 -16.39 -12.66 -14.42
C LEU A 487 -17.39 -12.19 -15.50
N THR A 488 -17.00 -11.24 -16.35
CA THR A 488 -17.79 -10.71 -17.48
C THR A 488 -17.12 -11.06 -18.79
#